data_AF-A0A397BXZ8-F1
#
_entry.id   AF-A0A397BXZ8-F1
#
_cell.length_a   1.000
_cell.length_b   1.000
_cell.length_c   1.000
_cell.angle_alpha   90.00
_cell.angle_beta   90.00
_cell.angle_gamma   90.00
#
_symmetry.space_group_name_H-M   'P 1'
#
loop_
_entity.id
_entity.type
_entity.pdbx_description
1 polymer ?
#
loop_
_entity_poly.entity_id
_entity_poly.type
_entity_poly.pdbx_seq_one_letter_code
_entity_poly.pdbx_strand_id
1 'polypeptide(L)'
;VYGGAGYDLFLSAIKRSNDPHYRVAMNFLHPALFGMDGPSFLPHVMLLAILGGHFSNIIAYLETEDLVVVFDVNQDFGPYLVPSKRVYDAVRAIDVQSGVARALVVSELVHKPRQV
;
A
#
# COMPACT_ATOMS: atom_id res chain seq x y z
N VAL A 1 7.50 4.12 -9.46
CA VAL A 1 6.49 4.49 -8.43
C VAL A 1 5.13 4.56 -9.11
N TYR A 2 4.10 3.92 -8.57
CA TYR A 2 2.83 3.63 -9.28
C TYR A 2 1.59 4.27 -8.63
N GLY A 3 1.74 5.45 -8.02
CA GLY A 3 0.66 6.13 -7.30
C GLY A 3 -0.54 6.56 -8.13
N GLY A 4 -0.26 7.21 -9.27
CA GLY A 4 -1.26 7.63 -10.24
C GLY A 4 -1.44 6.65 -11.41
N ALA A 5 -0.87 5.45 -11.32
CA ALA A 5 -0.97 4.46 -12.40
C ALA A 5 -2.40 3.89 -12.50
N GLY A 6 -2.77 3.39 -13.68
CA GLY A 6 -3.99 2.60 -13.84
C GLY A 6 -3.90 1.27 -13.09
N TYR A 7 -5.06 0.68 -12.76
CA TYR A 7 -5.16 -0.51 -11.92
C TYR A 7 -4.35 -1.70 -12.45
N ASP A 8 -4.34 -1.96 -13.76
CA ASP A 8 -3.61 -3.10 -14.34
C ASP A 8 -2.09 -2.97 -14.19
N LEU A 9 -1.56 -1.76 -14.37
CA LEU A 9 -0.14 -1.46 -14.16
C LEU A 9 0.22 -1.54 -12.68
N PHE A 10 -0.66 -1.04 -11.81
CA PHE A 10 -0.52 -1.14 -10.36
C PHE A 10 -0.49 -2.59 -9.90
N LEU A 11 -1.42 -3.43 -10.38
CA LEU A 11 -1.48 -4.85 -10.04
C LEU A 11 -0.24 -5.59 -10.54
N SER A 12 0.19 -5.31 -11.78
CA SER A 12 1.43 -5.85 -12.34
C SER A 12 2.67 -5.48 -11.50
N ALA A 13 2.68 -4.27 -10.92
CA ALA A 13 3.73 -3.84 -10.00
C ALA A 13 3.65 -4.56 -8.64
N ILE A 14 2.44 -4.77 -8.09
CA ILE A 14 2.23 -5.56 -6.87
C ILE A 14 2.73 -6.99 -7.04
N LYS A 15 2.45 -7.64 -8.19
CA LYS A 15 2.89 -9.02 -8.46
C LYS A 15 4.40 -9.23 -8.35
N ARG A 16 5.21 -8.18 -8.54
CA ARG A 16 6.66 -8.24 -8.33
C ARG A 16 7.05 -8.52 -6.88
N SER A 17 6.16 -8.33 -5.91
CA SER A 17 6.40 -8.73 -4.51
C SER A 17 6.69 -10.23 -4.36
N ASN A 18 6.17 -11.08 -5.26
CA ASN A 18 6.45 -12.51 -5.27
C ASN A 18 7.84 -12.87 -5.85
N ASP A 19 8.55 -11.91 -6.44
CA ASP A 19 9.89 -12.12 -6.99
C ASP A 19 10.95 -11.69 -5.95
N PRO A 20 11.86 -12.59 -5.54
CA PRO A 20 12.89 -12.28 -4.55
C PRO A 20 13.87 -11.17 -4.98
N HIS A 21 13.92 -10.79 -6.25
CA HIS A 21 14.73 -9.68 -6.76
C HIS A 21 14.08 -8.31 -6.54
N TYR A 22 12.83 -8.26 -6.09
CA TYR A 22 12.12 -7.01 -5.88
C TYR A 22 11.64 -6.87 -4.44
N ARG A 23 11.51 -5.63 -3.98
CA ARG A 23 10.81 -5.27 -2.76
C ARG A 23 9.76 -4.24 -3.08
N VAL A 24 8.56 -4.43 -2.53
CA VAL A 24 7.42 -3.57 -2.79
C VAL A 24 6.99 -2.92 -1.48
N ALA A 25 6.96 -1.59 -1.46
CA ALA A 25 6.47 -0.79 -0.35
C ALA A 25 5.33 0.10 -0.82
N MET A 26 4.46 0.50 0.09
CA MET A 26 3.36 1.40 -0.21
C MET A 26 3.23 2.50 0.82
N ASN A 27 2.85 3.68 0.34
CA ASN A 27 2.18 4.74 1.08
C ASN A 27 0.70 4.68 0.71
N PHE A 28 -0.19 4.63 1.69
CA PHE A 28 -1.62 4.45 1.48
C PHE A 28 -2.43 5.21 2.53
N LEU A 29 -3.70 5.44 2.23
CA LEU A 29 -4.65 5.96 3.20
C LEU A 29 -5.16 4.82 4.09
N HIS A 30 -4.70 4.78 5.34
CA HIS A 30 -4.97 3.69 6.27
C HIS A 30 -6.47 3.44 6.54
N PRO A 31 -7.30 4.47 6.76
CA PRO A 31 -8.75 4.28 6.91
C PRO A 31 -9.43 3.65 5.68
N ALA A 32 -8.86 3.79 4.48
CA ALA A 32 -9.42 3.19 3.28
C ALA A 32 -9.19 1.66 3.21
N LEU A 33 -8.21 1.12 3.95
CA LEU A 33 -7.98 -0.33 4.02
C LEU A 33 -8.90 -1.02 5.03
N PHE A 34 -9.12 -0.40 6.19
CA PHE A 34 -9.81 -1.02 7.32
C PHE A 34 -11.24 -0.52 7.55
N GLY A 35 -11.62 0.58 6.91
CA GLY A 35 -12.81 1.33 7.29
C GLY A 35 -12.52 2.28 8.45
N MET A 36 -13.48 3.17 8.73
CA MET A 36 -13.45 4.05 9.89
C MET A 36 -14.43 3.53 10.92
N ASP A 37 -13.99 3.41 12.17
CA ASP A 37 -14.89 3.20 13.29
C ASP A 37 -15.54 4.53 13.70
N GLY A 38 -16.87 4.53 13.82
CA GLY A 38 -17.65 5.65 14.35
C GLY A 38 -18.50 6.42 13.31
N PRO A 39 -19.41 7.31 13.77
CA PRO A 39 -20.29 8.05 12.88
C PRO A 39 -19.51 9.01 11.98
N SER A 40 -19.70 8.88 10.67
CA SER A 40 -19.02 9.68 9.63
C SER A 40 -19.25 11.19 9.73
N PHE A 41 -20.26 11.63 10.49
CA PHE A 41 -20.54 13.05 10.75
C PHE A 41 -19.64 13.67 11.83
N LEU A 42 -18.84 12.87 12.54
CA LEU A 42 -17.93 13.40 13.57
C LEU A 42 -16.67 14.00 12.93
N PRO A 43 -16.28 15.24 13.29
CA PRO A 43 -15.19 15.95 12.63
C PRO A 43 -13.83 15.24 12.67
N HIS A 44 -13.52 14.53 13.75
CA HIS A 44 -12.25 13.82 13.89
C HIS A 44 -12.17 12.56 13.02
N VAL A 45 -13.31 11.88 12.79
CA VAL A 45 -13.41 10.74 11.87
C VAL A 45 -13.15 11.22 10.44
N MET A 46 -13.75 12.34 10.06
CA MET A 46 -13.46 12.98 8.76
C MET A 46 -11.99 13.37 8.62
N LEU A 47 -11.37 13.93 9.65
CA LEU A 47 -9.95 14.32 9.62
C LEU A 47 -9.02 13.12 9.40
N LEU A 48 -9.25 12.02 10.15
CA LEU A 48 -8.51 10.77 9.99
C LEU A 48 -8.66 10.20 8.57
N ALA A 49 -9.87 10.29 7.99
CA ALA A 49 -10.17 9.84 6.62
C ALA A 49 -9.28 10.48 5.54
N ILE A 50 -8.68 11.66 5.81
CA ILE A 50 -7.89 12.40 4.81
C ILE A 50 -6.41 12.44 5.20
N LEU A 51 -6.11 12.49 6.50
CA LEU A 51 -4.76 12.64 7.04
C LEU A 51 -4.10 11.33 7.48
N GLY A 52 -4.83 10.22 7.55
CA GLY A 52 -4.33 8.92 8.00
C GLY A 52 -3.46 8.20 6.98
N GLY A 53 -2.41 8.85 6.47
CA GLY A 53 -1.40 8.20 5.63
C GLY A 53 -0.56 7.21 6.43
N HIS A 54 -0.22 6.07 5.84
CA HIS A 54 0.67 5.08 6.46
C HIS A 54 1.60 4.41 5.44
N PHE A 55 2.73 3.91 5.92
CA PHE A 55 3.70 3.18 5.10
C PHE A 55 3.79 1.72 5.55
N SER A 56 3.84 0.79 4.59
CA SER A 56 4.02 -0.64 4.87
C SER A 56 4.67 -1.36 3.69
N ASN A 57 5.14 -2.58 3.92
CA ASN A 57 5.67 -3.43 2.87
C ASN A 57 4.59 -4.39 2.35
N ILE A 58 4.62 -4.69 1.06
CA ILE A 58 3.87 -5.79 0.47
C ILE A 58 4.84 -6.95 0.28
N ILE A 59 4.52 -8.09 0.88
CA ILE A 59 5.40 -9.27 0.90
C ILE A 59 5.02 -10.27 -0.18
N ALA A 60 3.74 -10.34 -0.53
CA ALA A 60 3.25 -11.27 -1.54
C ALA A 60 1.91 -10.83 -2.11
N TYR A 61 1.56 -11.44 -3.23
CA TYR A 61 0.23 -11.38 -3.84
C TYR A 61 -0.27 -12.80 -4.14
N LEU A 62 -1.41 -13.15 -3.57
CA LEU A 62 -2.10 -14.42 -3.74
C LEU A 62 -3.01 -14.30 -4.96
N GLU A 63 -2.54 -14.76 -6.12
CA GLU A 63 -3.22 -14.49 -7.40
C GLU A 63 -4.59 -15.13 -7.50
N THR A 64 -4.74 -16.32 -6.91
CA THR A 64 -5.97 -17.12 -6.95
C THR A 64 -7.11 -16.51 -6.13
N GLU A 65 -6.77 -15.78 -5.07
CA GLU A 65 -7.71 -15.17 -4.13
C GLU A 65 -7.86 -13.65 -4.31
N ASP A 66 -7.06 -13.02 -5.18
CA ASP A 66 -6.95 -11.57 -5.35
C ASP A 66 -6.58 -10.84 -4.03
N LEU A 67 -5.67 -11.42 -3.25
CA LEU A 67 -5.27 -10.90 -1.94
C LEU A 67 -3.81 -10.44 -1.92
N VAL A 68 -3.60 -9.24 -1.38
CA VAL A 68 -2.28 -8.65 -1.12
C VAL A 68 -1.90 -8.92 0.32
N VAL A 69 -0.71 -9.50 0.53
CA VAL A 69 -0.12 -9.70 1.86
C VAL A 69 0.61 -8.43 2.26
N VAL A 70 0.02 -7.66 3.17
CA VAL A 70 0.60 -6.45 3.72
C VAL A 70 1.28 -6.78 5.04
N PHE A 71 2.56 -6.42 5.14
CA PHE A 71 3.33 -6.49 6.38
C PHE A 71 3.38 -5.10 6.98
N ASP A 72 2.39 -4.83 7.82
CA ASP A 72 2.25 -3.54 8.47
C ASP A 72 3.30 -3.36 9.56
N VAL A 73 3.96 -2.20 9.53
CA VAL A 73 4.97 -1.84 10.53
C VAL A 73 4.34 -1.39 11.84
N ASN A 74 3.03 -1.11 11.84
CA ASN A 74 2.27 -0.87 13.05
C ASN A 74 2.00 -2.21 13.76
N GLN A 75 2.65 -2.38 14.90
CA GLN A 75 2.58 -3.58 15.73
C GLN A 75 1.15 -3.94 16.17
N ASP A 76 0.23 -2.98 16.22
CA ASP A 76 -1.16 -3.21 16.64
C ASP A 76 -1.98 -3.95 15.57
N PHE A 77 -1.57 -3.88 14.29
CA PHE A 77 -2.24 -4.54 13.17
C PHE A 77 -1.55 -5.84 12.74
N GLY A 78 -0.20 -5.83 12.71
CA GLY A 78 0.58 -6.96 12.21
C GLY A 78 0.33 -7.26 10.72
N PRO A 79 0.68 -8.46 10.23
CA PRO A 79 0.41 -8.86 8.85
C PRO A 79 -1.08 -9.10 8.59
N TYR A 80 -1.57 -8.64 7.44
CA TYR A 80 -2.94 -8.91 7.01
C TYR A 80 -3.06 -9.11 5.50
N LEU A 81 -4.19 -9.69 5.11
CA LEU A 81 -4.60 -9.89 3.72
C LEU A 81 -5.67 -8.88 3.35
N VAL A 82 -5.54 -8.26 2.18
CA VAL A 82 -6.49 -7.26 1.70
C VAL A 82 -6.70 -7.39 0.18
N PRO A 83 -7.94 -7.24 -0.33
CA PRO A 83 -8.20 -7.29 -1.76
C PRO A 83 -7.37 -6.26 -2.53
N SER A 84 -6.80 -6.64 -3.67
CA SER A 84 -5.90 -5.76 -4.44
C SER A 84 -6.56 -4.45 -4.84
N LYS A 85 -7.86 -4.49 -5.14
CA LYS A 85 -8.64 -3.30 -5.48
C LYS A 85 -8.70 -2.28 -4.34
N ARG A 86 -8.82 -2.76 -3.10
CA ARG A 86 -8.85 -1.89 -1.92
C ARG A 86 -7.47 -1.25 -1.68
N VAL A 87 -6.40 -2.00 -1.90
CA VAL A 87 -5.03 -1.44 -1.87
C VAL A 87 -4.86 -0.36 -2.92
N TYR A 88 -5.31 -0.61 -4.14
CA TYR A 88 -5.27 0.36 -5.23
C TYR A 88 -5.99 1.66 -4.87
N ASP A 89 -7.22 1.57 -4.36
CA ASP A 89 -8.00 2.76 -4.00
C ASP A 89 -7.32 3.54 -2.85
N ALA A 90 -6.74 2.84 -1.86
CA ALA A 90 -6.01 3.46 -0.76
C ALA A 90 -4.71 4.15 -1.19
N VAL A 91 -3.97 3.60 -2.17
CA VAL A 91 -2.76 4.21 -2.74
C VAL A 91 -3.09 5.36 -3.68
N ARG A 92 -4.18 5.25 -4.45
CA ARG A 92 -4.60 6.30 -5.39
C ARG A 92 -5.15 7.55 -4.69
N ALA A 93 -5.58 7.42 -3.45
CA ALA A 93 -6.05 8.56 -2.66
C ALA A 93 -4.99 9.68 -2.62
N ILE A 94 -5.44 10.93 -2.79
CA ILE A 94 -4.56 12.10 -2.77
C ILE A 94 -4.05 12.32 -1.35
N ASP A 95 -2.73 12.45 -1.21
CA ASP A 95 -2.12 12.95 0.00
C ASP A 95 -2.21 14.47 -0.01
N VAL A 96 -2.90 15.04 0.98
CA VAL A 96 -3.17 16.48 1.05
C VAL A 96 -1.92 17.31 1.30
N GLN A 97 -0.86 16.73 1.88
CA GLN A 97 0.39 17.45 2.14
C GLN A 97 1.17 17.67 0.85
N SER A 98 1.23 16.65 -0.01
CA SER A 98 1.97 16.70 -1.27
C SER A 98 1.11 17.12 -2.47
N GLY A 99 -0.23 17.04 -2.36
CA GLY A 99 -1.17 17.35 -3.44
C GLY A 99 -1.20 16.31 -4.56
N VAL A 100 -0.53 15.16 -4.39
CA VAL A 100 -0.46 14.08 -5.39
C VAL A 100 -0.98 12.77 -4.81
N ALA A 101 -1.24 11.79 -5.67
CA ALA A 101 -1.57 10.44 -5.22
C ALA A 101 -0.45 9.89 -4.33
N ARG A 102 -0.81 9.04 -3.36
CA ARG A 102 0.17 8.28 -2.57
C ARG A 102 0.89 7.28 -3.48
N ALA A 103 1.72 6.40 -2.94
CA ALA A 103 2.73 5.72 -3.73
C ALA A 103 2.75 4.21 -3.53
N LEU A 104 2.90 3.47 -4.63
CA LEU A 104 3.46 2.12 -4.63
C LEU A 104 4.89 2.20 -5.15
N VAL A 105 5.85 1.79 -4.33
CA VAL A 105 7.29 1.83 -4.62
C VAL A 105 7.77 0.41 -4.86
N VAL A 106 8.37 0.19 -6.02
CA VAL A 106 8.99 -1.09 -6.37
C VAL A 106 10.48 -0.85 -6.50
N SER A 107 11.26 -1.56 -5.71
CA SER A 107 12.72 -1.49 -5.68
C SER A 107 13.30 -2.80 -6.20
N GLU A 108 14.15 -2.72 -7.22
CA GLU A 108 14.93 -3.86 -7.69
C GLU A 108 16.21 -3.99 -6.87
N LEU A 109 16.50 -5.20 -6.42
CA LEU A 109 17.71 -5.52 -5.67
C LEU A 109 18.87 -5.74 -6.64
N VAL A 110 19.75 -4.76 -6.73
CA VAL A 110 21.00 -4.91 -7.47
C VAL A 110 22.00 -5.64 -6.60
N HIS A 111 22.23 -6.93 -6.86
CA HIS A 111 23.31 -7.66 -6.20
C HIS A 111 24.66 -7.15 -6.75
N LYS A 112 25.29 -6.20 -6.04
CA LYS A 112 26.71 -5.95 -6.24
C LYS A 112 27.47 -7.01 -5.45
N PRO A 113 28.25 -7.89 -6.09
CA PRO A 113 29.14 -8.77 -5.35
C PRO A 113 30.03 -7.89 -4.47
N ARG A 114 30.06 -8.20 -3.18
CA ARG A 114 30.94 -7.54 -2.22
C ARG A 114 32.37 -7.80 -2.74
N GLN A 115 33.08 -6.76 -3.16
CA GLN A 115 34.52 -6.87 -3.35
C GLN A 115 35.10 -7.03 -1.94
N VAL A 116 35.34 -8.28 -1.57
CA VAL A 116 36.21 -8.67 -0.44
C VAL A 116 37.64 -8.69 -0.92
#